data_AF-A0A7C5HGI6-F1
#
_entry.id   AF-A0A7C5HGI6-F1
#
_cell.length_a   1.000
_cell.length_b   1.000
_cell.length_c   1.000
_cell.angle_alpha   90.00
_cell.angle_beta   90.00
_cell.angle_gamma   90.00
#
_symmetry.space_group_name_H-M   'P 1'
#
loop_
_entity.id
_entity.type
_entity.pdbx_description
1 polymer ?
#
loop_
_entity_poly.entity_id
_entity_poly.type
_entity_poly.pdbx_seq_one_letter_code
_entity_poly.pdbx_strand_id
1 'polypeptide(L)'
;MIQDMLIDLCKKHRRGNHNILLDYLIIILTFVIVISLLSLNAFSQSNHSIPTPSDLIISERLLQEVSFNQYIFRSYREKPIGWGVFQIFKDDNLVYQSDVDIKFWVEEEDDSILKMGTDITGDGQPNLVVFHWCGNAYGTGDRYVFSIGEEFKLIQILPYGYFEDVDHDGILEFITLDRNFIFWHACHAGSPLPELVYSYQNGSYRLSPALMYKPLPTAQEEEKAIMQIKNYITECEERGWKDHIWYYKGTYIPSLVWSYMLDLLYSGHPLEARQFLDKVWPQDKPGKELFLFNFKEKLNRSNYWRKISEALYKTPEEKEIWKMKDEGKPEGYGQLTITSTPEGASIYFDDEPKGRTPLTLTKIFVGPHKLKLDSS
;
A
#
# COMPACT_ATOMS: atom_id res chain seq x y z
N MET A 1 6.50 -1.47 -48.74
CA MET A 1 6.42 -2.82 -48.11
C MET A 1 5.07 -3.07 -47.43
N ILE A 2 4.67 -2.32 -46.38
CA ILE A 2 3.35 -2.51 -45.73
C ILE A 2 2.19 -2.03 -46.61
N GLN A 3 2.38 -0.92 -47.34
CA GLN A 3 1.36 -0.37 -48.24
C GLN A 3 1.11 -1.27 -49.47
N ASP A 4 2.15 -1.93 -49.98
CA ASP A 4 2.05 -2.88 -51.09
C ASP A 4 1.35 -4.18 -50.68
N MET A 5 1.59 -4.64 -49.43
CA MET A 5 0.88 -5.78 -48.85
C MET A 5 -0.62 -5.51 -48.68
N LEU A 6 -1.01 -4.29 -48.28
CA LEU A 6 -2.41 -3.90 -48.12
C LEU A 6 -3.15 -3.81 -49.46
N ILE A 7 -2.47 -3.35 -50.53
CA ILE A 7 -3.05 -3.30 -51.87
C ILE A 7 -3.23 -4.71 -52.47
N ASP A 8 -2.31 -5.63 -52.19
CA ASP A 8 -2.40 -7.04 -52.64
C ASP A 8 -3.49 -7.82 -51.89
N LEU A 9 -3.70 -7.53 -50.61
CA LEU A 9 -4.80 -8.08 -49.80
C LEU A 9 -6.18 -7.67 -50.36
N CYS A 10 -6.34 -6.39 -50.72
CA CYS A 10 -7.57 -5.86 -51.31
C CYS A 10 -7.84 -6.44 -52.72
N LYS A 11 -6.81 -6.77 -53.49
CA LYS A 11 -6.96 -7.42 -54.81
C LYS A 11 -7.35 -8.89 -54.69
N LYS A 12 -6.87 -9.61 -53.68
CA LYS A 12 -7.24 -11.01 -53.42
C LYS A 12 -8.69 -11.18 -52.95
N HIS A 13 -9.24 -10.20 -52.24
CA HIS A 13 -10.63 -10.24 -51.74
C HIS A 13 -11.72 -10.23 -52.84
N ARG A 14 -11.37 -9.89 -54.09
CA ARG A 14 -12.29 -9.86 -55.25
C ARG A 14 -12.47 -11.19 -55.98
N ARG A 15 -11.69 -12.23 -55.67
CA ARG A 15 -11.83 -13.56 -56.29
C ARG A 15 -12.31 -14.54 -55.24
N GLY A 16 -13.62 -14.78 -55.28
CA GLY A 16 -14.35 -15.60 -54.31
C GLY A 16 -13.84 -17.03 -54.21
N ASN A 17 -13.29 -17.35 -53.06
CA ASN A 17 -13.41 -18.60 -52.32
C ASN A 17 -12.38 -18.51 -51.20
N HIS A 18 -12.81 -18.33 -49.94
CA HIS A 18 -12.10 -18.84 -48.75
C HIS A 18 -12.96 -18.62 -47.50
N ASN A 19 -12.73 -19.48 -46.50
CA ASN A 19 -13.52 -19.61 -45.28
C ASN A 19 -13.53 -18.31 -44.47
N ILE A 20 -14.65 -17.59 -44.53
CA ILE A 20 -14.92 -16.36 -43.76
C ILE A 20 -14.59 -16.56 -42.27
N LEU A 21 -14.88 -17.74 -41.72
CA LEU A 21 -14.58 -18.09 -40.34
C LEU A 21 -13.08 -18.13 -40.01
N LEU A 22 -12.25 -18.56 -40.95
CA LEU A 22 -10.79 -18.59 -40.78
C LEU A 22 -10.20 -17.18 -40.88
N ASP A 23 -10.73 -16.34 -41.76
CA ASP A 23 -10.31 -14.95 -41.90
C ASP A 23 -10.69 -14.11 -40.67
N TYR A 24 -11.89 -14.29 -40.11
CA TYR A 24 -12.25 -13.68 -38.83
C TYR A 24 -11.38 -14.19 -37.68
N LEU A 25 -11.03 -15.48 -37.66
CA LEU A 25 -10.13 -16.05 -36.65
C LEU A 25 -8.72 -15.44 -36.74
N ILE A 26 -8.20 -15.25 -37.96
CA ILE A 26 -6.90 -14.62 -38.21
C ILE A 26 -6.94 -13.12 -37.86
N ILE A 27 -8.02 -12.41 -38.17
CA ILE A 27 -8.20 -11.01 -37.76
C ILE A 27 -8.27 -10.88 -36.24
N ILE A 28 -9.00 -11.76 -35.56
CA ILE A 28 -9.08 -11.76 -34.09
C ILE A 28 -7.71 -12.13 -33.49
N LEU A 29 -7.02 -13.15 -34.01
CA LEU A 29 -5.68 -13.52 -33.53
C LEU A 29 -4.66 -12.39 -33.75
N THR A 30 -4.69 -11.73 -34.91
CA THR A 30 -3.79 -10.59 -35.18
C THR A 30 -4.14 -9.39 -34.30
N PHE A 31 -5.42 -9.13 -34.02
CA PHE A 31 -5.85 -8.07 -33.09
C PHE A 31 -5.47 -8.40 -31.64
N VAL A 32 -5.58 -9.66 -31.21
CA VAL A 32 -5.14 -10.11 -29.89
C VAL A 32 -3.62 -10.04 -29.78
N ILE A 33 -2.86 -10.44 -30.81
CA ILE A 33 -1.39 -10.31 -30.82
C ILE A 33 -0.96 -8.84 -30.81
N VAL A 34 -1.65 -7.97 -31.55
CA VAL A 34 -1.38 -6.52 -31.55
C VAL A 34 -1.76 -5.88 -30.22
N ILE A 35 -2.88 -6.25 -29.60
CA ILE A 35 -3.24 -5.81 -28.25
C ILE A 35 -2.27 -6.38 -27.22
N SER A 36 -1.82 -7.63 -27.36
CA SER A 36 -0.80 -8.22 -26.49
C SER A 36 0.54 -7.52 -26.65
N LEU A 37 0.97 -7.16 -27.87
CA LEU A 37 2.17 -6.38 -28.16
C LEU A 37 2.04 -4.92 -27.71
N LEU A 38 0.85 -4.31 -27.81
CA LEU A 38 0.56 -2.97 -27.29
C LEU A 38 0.44 -2.97 -25.76
N SER A 39 -0.04 -4.05 -25.14
CA SER A 39 -0.02 -4.24 -23.68
C SER A 39 1.37 -4.65 -23.19
N LEU A 40 2.21 -5.29 -24.00
CA LEU A 40 3.63 -5.47 -23.72
C LEU A 40 4.39 -4.14 -23.86
N ASN A 41 3.95 -3.21 -24.71
CA ASN A 41 4.52 -1.85 -24.79
C ASN A 41 3.86 -0.84 -23.84
N ALA A 42 2.71 -1.15 -23.25
CA ALA A 42 2.05 -0.34 -22.21
C ALA A 42 2.23 -0.91 -20.79
N PHE A 43 2.78 -2.13 -20.68
CA PHE A 43 3.15 -2.83 -19.45
C PHE A 43 4.60 -3.37 -19.57
N SER A 44 5.49 -2.48 -19.97
CA SER A 44 6.96 -2.55 -19.92
C SER A 44 7.39 -1.21 -20.50
N GLN A 45 7.84 -0.21 -19.75
CA GLN A 45 8.91 -0.21 -18.79
C GLN A 45 8.70 1.05 -17.94
N SER A 46 8.64 0.94 -16.60
CA SER A 46 9.59 1.78 -15.88
C SER A 46 10.92 1.36 -16.49
N ASN A 47 11.61 2.29 -17.15
CA ASN A 47 12.94 1.99 -17.66
C ASN A 47 13.84 1.77 -16.43
N HIS A 48 13.75 0.60 -15.80
CA HIS A 48 14.87 -0.06 -15.17
C HIS A 48 15.75 -0.60 -16.31
N SER A 49 16.20 0.31 -17.17
CA SER A 49 17.57 0.21 -17.62
C SER A 49 18.39 0.15 -16.34
N ILE A 50 19.06 -0.98 -16.11
CA ILE A 50 20.20 -1.05 -15.20
C ILE A 50 21.05 0.17 -15.57
N PRO A 51 21.22 1.16 -14.67
CA PRO A 51 22.11 2.27 -14.95
C PRO A 51 23.46 1.66 -15.30
N THR A 52 23.93 1.90 -16.53
CA THR A 52 25.33 1.69 -16.85
C THR A 52 26.16 2.47 -15.82
N PRO A 53 27.30 1.95 -15.31
CA PRO A 53 28.10 2.59 -14.24
C PRO A 53 28.70 3.98 -14.56
N SER A 54 28.19 4.74 -15.52
CA SER A 54 28.96 5.73 -16.26
C SER A 54 28.43 7.15 -16.21
N ASP A 55 27.73 7.56 -15.15
CA ASP A 55 27.69 8.95 -14.69
C ASP A 55 27.58 8.95 -13.16
N LEU A 56 28.72 9.04 -12.48
CA LEU A 56 28.78 9.35 -11.05
C LEU A 56 28.01 10.67 -10.86
N ILE A 57 26.83 10.64 -10.25
CA ILE A 57 26.08 11.85 -9.92
C ILE A 57 26.72 12.44 -8.68
N ILE A 58 27.81 13.18 -8.89
CA ILE A 58 28.45 13.94 -7.83
C ILE A 58 27.67 15.25 -7.69
N SER A 59 26.68 15.24 -6.81
CA SER A 59 25.97 16.45 -6.42
C SER A 59 26.90 17.39 -5.64
N GLU A 60 26.78 18.71 -5.86
CA GLU A 60 27.71 19.74 -5.38
C GLU A 60 27.80 19.88 -3.85
N ARG A 61 26.85 19.34 -3.07
CA ARG A 61 26.84 19.44 -1.60
C ARG A 61 26.73 18.07 -0.93
N LEU A 62 27.80 17.68 -0.22
CA LEU A 62 27.78 16.60 0.77
C LEU A 62 26.93 17.03 1.98
N LEU A 63 25.98 16.18 2.39
CA LEU A 63 25.14 16.38 3.56
C LEU A 63 25.65 15.59 4.76
N GLN A 64 26.03 14.33 4.54
CA GLN A 64 26.40 13.38 5.58
C GLN A 64 27.49 12.47 5.04
N GLU A 65 28.48 12.19 5.87
CA GLU A 65 29.50 11.16 5.63
C GLU A 65 29.69 10.37 6.92
N VAL A 66 29.50 9.06 6.85
CA VAL A 66 29.67 8.15 8.00
C VAL A 66 30.53 6.98 7.55
N SER A 67 31.48 6.59 8.39
CA SER A 67 32.42 5.52 8.08
C SER A 67 32.32 4.39 9.10
N PHE A 68 32.47 3.16 8.64
CA PHE A 68 32.59 1.97 9.47
C PHE A 68 33.56 0.99 8.80
N ASN A 69 34.69 0.72 9.45
CA ASN A 69 35.78 -0.07 8.88
C ASN A 69 36.17 0.42 7.47
N GLN A 70 36.07 -0.45 6.46
CA GLN A 70 36.36 -0.17 5.06
C GLN A 70 35.21 0.50 4.28
N TYR A 71 34.06 0.71 4.93
CA TYR A 71 32.88 1.29 4.28
C TYR A 71 32.70 2.76 4.60
N ILE A 72 32.30 3.53 3.59
CA ILE A 72 31.95 4.95 3.71
C ILE A 72 30.57 5.14 3.07
N PHE A 73 29.62 5.62 3.86
CA PHE A 73 28.35 6.15 3.38
C PHE A 73 28.47 7.65 3.13
N ARG A 74 27.94 8.13 2.01
CA ARG A 74 27.80 9.56 1.72
C ARG A 74 26.41 9.87 1.20
N SER A 75 25.78 10.94 1.70
CA SER A 75 24.56 11.49 1.12
C SER A 75 24.80 12.91 0.61
N TYR A 76 24.16 13.24 -0.51
CA TYR A 76 24.34 14.49 -1.23
C TYR A 76 23.00 15.17 -1.52
N ARG A 77 23.05 16.48 -1.81
CA ARG A 77 21.89 17.25 -2.25
C ARG A 77 22.20 18.32 -3.29
N GLU A 78 21.46 18.30 -4.40
CA GLU A 78 21.56 19.28 -5.47
C GLU A 78 20.94 20.64 -5.09
N LYS A 79 21.37 21.69 -5.81
CA LYS A 79 20.78 23.04 -5.78
C LYS A 79 20.32 23.42 -7.20
N PRO A 80 19.27 24.24 -7.38
CA PRO A 80 18.42 24.89 -6.38
C PRO A 80 17.23 24.03 -5.89
N ILE A 81 16.98 22.88 -6.52
CA ILE A 81 15.89 21.96 -6.16
C ILE A 81 16.50 20.77 -5.42
N GLY A 82 16.02 20.52 -4.20
CA GLY A 82 16.62 19.63 -3.21
C GLY A 82 16.41 18.14 -3.46
N TRP A 83 16.76 17.68 -4.66
CA TRP A 83 17.02 16.27 -4.96
C TRP A 83 18.34 15.84 -4.34
N GLY A 84 18.47 14.56 -4.06
CA GLY A 84 19.56 13.96 -3.33
C GLY A 84 19.80 12.54 -3.80
N VAL A 85 20.99 12.06 -3.46
CA VAL A 85 21.50 10.74 -3.80
C VAL A 85 22.36 10.28 -2.64
N PHE A 86 22.41 8.97 -2.38
CA PHE A 86 23.43 8.41 -1.52
C PHE A 86 24.31 7.41 -2.25
N GLN A 87 25.54 7.30 -1.77
CA GLN A 87 26.57 6.43 -2.28
C GLN A 87 27.19 5.64 -1.12
N ILE A 88 27.54 4.40 -1.38
CA ILE A 88 28.28 3.54 -0.45
C ILE A 88 29.57 3.12 -1.14
N PHE A 89 30.68 3.31 -0.46
CA PHE A 89 32.01 2.94 -0.91
C PHE A 89 32.58 1.84 -0.03
N LYS A 90 33.39 0.95 -0.61
CA LYS A 90 34.20 -0.06 0.07
C LYS A 90 35.65 0.06 -0.43
N ASP A 91 36.60 0.34 0.45
CA ASP A 91 38.01 0.57 0.08
C ASP A 91 38.16 1.59 -1.06
N ASP A 92 37.47 2.74 -0.92
CA ASP A 92 37.35 3.81 -1.92
C ASP A 92 36.64 3.45 -3.25
N ASN A 93 36.20 2.21 -3.43
CA ASN A 93 35.45 1.78 -4.61
C ASN A 93 33.94 1.96 -4.37
N LEU A 94 33.23 2.58 -5.32
CA LEU A 94 31.78 2.70 -5.27
C LEU A 94 31.13 1.31 -5.39
N VAL A 95 30.39 0.88 -4.37
CA VAL A 95 29.66 -0.41 -4.35
C VAL A 95 28.16 -0.23 -4.51
N TYR A 96 27.61 0.96 -4.23
CA TYR A 96 26.19 1.27 -4.44
C TYR A 96 25.95 2.76 -4.64
N GLN A 97 24.99 3.10 -5.51
CA GLN A 97 24.43 4.43 -5.66
C GLN A 97 22.90 4.32 -5.74
N SER A 98 22.18 5.18 -5.02
CA SER A 98 20.72 5.25 -5.10
C SER A 98 20.24 5.92 -6.39
N ASP A 99 18.96 5.75 -6.69
CA ASP A 99 18.26 6.68 -7.58
C ASP A 99 18.19 8.08 -6.94
N VAL A 100 17.93 9.09 -7.77
CA VAL A 100 17.79 10.48 -7.33
C VAL A 100 16.40 10.70 -6.73
N ASP A 101 16.35 11.15 -5.48
CA ASP A 101 15.10 11.44 -4.76
C ASP A 101 15.33 12.52 -3.66
N ILE A 102 14.34 12.94 -2.90
CA ILE A 102 14.37 14.18 -2.11
C ILE A 102 15.44 14.21 -1.00
N LYS A 103 15.53 13.16 -0.16
CA LYS A 103 16.48 13.14 0.96
C LYS A 103 16.79 11.73 1.43
N PHE A 104 18.08 11.48 1.68
CA PHE A 104 18.59 10.26 2.31
C PHE A 104 19.47 10.60 3.52
N TRP A 105 19.42 9.79 4.56
CA TRP A 105 20.28 9.92 5.74
C TRP A 105 20.44 8.59 6.48
N VAL A 106 21.41 8.53 7.39
CA VAL A 106 21.61 7.45 8.36
C VAL A 106 21.51 8.02 9.78
N GLU A 107 21.30 7.18 10.78
CA GLU A 107 21.38 7.60 12.18
C GLU A 107 22.85 7.68 12.63
N GLU A 108 23.19 8.76 13.35
CA GLU A 108 24.57 9.06 13.80
C GLU A 108 24.73 9.04 15.32
N GLU A 109 23.62 8.97 16.07
CA GLU A 109 23.67 8.98 17.54
C GLU A 109 24.40 7.74 18.05
N ASP A 110 25.31 7.92 19.00
CA ASP A 110 26.18 6.83 19.47
C ASP A 110 25.41 5.70 20.17
N ASP A 111 24.27 6.03 20.76
CA ASP A 111 23.31 5.13 21.41
C ASP A 111 22.18 4.66 20.47
N SER A 112 22.20 5.05 19.20
CA SER A 112 21.24 4.55 18.21
C SER A 112 21.37 3.04 18.03
N ILE A 113 20.24 2.35 18.11
CA ILE A 113 20.10 0.92 17.76
C ILE A 113 20.33 0.64 16.27
N LEU A 114 20.37 1.68 15.42
CA LEU A 114 20.56 1.60 13.96
C LEU A 114 21.87 2.25 13.50
N LYS A 115 22.79 2.52 14.42
CA LYS A 115 24.13 3.02 14.09
C LYS A 115 24.80 2.12 13.05
N MET A 116 25.44 2.74 12.06
CA MET A 116 26.18 2.01 11.01
C MET A 116 27.21 1.07 11.65
N GLY A 117 27.13 -0.21 11.29
CA GLY A 117 28.00 -1.26 11.85
C GLY A 117 27.32 -2.17 12.87
N THR A 118 26.14 -1.81 13.38
CA THR A 118 25.35 -2.68 14.27
C THR A 118 24.83 -3.89 13.49
N ASP A 119 24.92 -5.08 14.09
CA ASP A 119 24.23 -6.28 13.58
C ASP A 119 22.77 -6.25 14.05
N ILE A 120 21.88 -5.82 13.16
CA ILE A 120 20.44 -5.75 13.41
C ILE A 120 19.72 -7.04 12.99
N THR A 121 20.45 -7.97 12.37
CA THR A 121 19.92 -9.17 11.72
C THR A 121 20.22 -10.46 12.48
N GLY A 122 21.14 -10.41 13.45
CA GLY A 122 21.59 -11.56 14.24
C GLY A 122 22.45 -12.56 13.48
N ASP A 123 22.90 -12.22 12.26
CA ASP A 123 23.73 -13.12 11.42
C ASP A 123 25.24 -12.90 11.60
N GLY A 124 25.62 -12.05 12.55
CA GLY A 124 27.00 -11.70 12.88
C GLY A 124 27.63 -10.72 11.88
N GLN A 125 26.88 -10.23 10.88
CA GLN A 125 27.37 -9.23 9.94
C GLN A 125 26.93 -7.83 10.34
N PRO A 126 27.82 -6.82 10.22
CA PRO A 126 27.44 -5.43 10.43
C PRO A 126 26.46 -4.96 9.35
N ASN A 127 25.47 -4.15 9.75
CA ASN A 127 24.48 -3.60 8.83
C ASN A 127 24.59 -2.08 8.69
N LEU A 128 23.99 -1.59 7.60
CA LEU A 128 23.76 -0.16 7.36
C LEU A 128 22.28 0.02 7.00
N VAL A 129 21.59 0.91 7.72
CA VAL A 129 20.21 1.31 7.41
C VAL A 129 20.21 2.74 6.90
N VAL A 130 19.78 2.93 5.65
CA VAL A 130 19.60 4.26 5.05
C VAL A 130 18.13 4.60 5.00
N PHE A 131 17.78 5.74 5.57
CA PHE A 131 16.45 6.31 5.59
C PHE A 131 16.23 7.18 4.37
N HIS A 132 15.04 7.06 3.80
CA HIS A 132 14.59 7.90 2.70
C HIS A 132 13.32 8.65 3.09
N TRP A 133 13.23 9.89 2.62
CA TRP A 133 12.01 10.70 2.67
C TRP A 133 11.71 11.21 1.27
N CYS A 134 10.54 10.90 0.75
CA CYS A 134 10.09 11.33 -0.59
C CYS A 134 9.21 12.59 -0.58
N GLY A 135 9.27 13.40 0.49
CA GLY A 135 8.81 14.79 0.44
C GLY A 135 7.31 15.04 0.69
N ASN A 136 6.50 14.03 1.01
CA ASN A 136 5.10 14.25 1.36
C ASN A 136 4.83 14.17 2.87
N ALA A 137 3.72 14.77 3.28
CA ALA A 137 3.27 14.83 4.68
C ALA A 137 2.65 13.53 5.19
N TYR A 138 2.58 12.49 4.35
CA TYR A 138 1.91 11.22 4.67
C TYR A 138 2.86 10.20 5.30
N GLY A 139 4.06 10.64 5.70
CA GLY A 139 5.08 9.79 6.32
C GLY A 139 5.51 8.67 5.38
N THR A 140 5.89 8.99 4.14
CA THR A 140 6.34 7.99 3.16
C THR A 140 7.84 8.07 2.96
N GLY A 141 8.42 6.97 2.48
CA GLY A 141 9.84 6.82 2.21
C GLY A 141 10.34 5.48 2.71
N ASP A 142 11.41 4.98 2.09
CA ASP A 142 11.86 3.61 2.28
C ASP A 142 12.94 3.48 3.36
N ARG A 143 13.26 2.24 3.73
CA ARG A 143 14.45 1.87 4.51
C ARG A 143 15.28 0.91 3.69
N TYR A 144 16.46 1.34 3.30
CA TYR A 144 17.43 0.48 2.62
C TYR A 144 18.25 -0.23 3.69
N VAL A 145 18.23 -1.56 3.68
CA VAL A 145 19.00 -2.38 4.61
C VAL A 145 20.13 -3.05 3.85
N PHE A 146 21.36 -2.83 4.28
CA PHE A 146 22.56 -3.41 3.70
C PHE A 146 23.28 -4.29 4.72
N SER A 147 23.90 -5.37 4.24
CA SER A 147 25.01 -6.02 4.93
C SER A 147 26.32 -5.38 4.45
N ILE A 148 27.15 -4.94 5.39
CA ILE A 148 28.42 -4.24 5.15
C ILE A 148 29.57 -4.98 5.84
N GLY A 149 29.54 -6.32 5.80
CA GLY A 149 30.61 -7.19 6.29
C GLY A 149 31.74 -7.36 5.28
N GLU A 150 32.30 -8.57 5.21
CA GLU A 150 33.30 -8.89 4.19
C GLU A 150 32.73 -8.73 2.78
N GLU A 151 31.50 -9.20 2.56
CA GLU A 151 30.76 -9.00 1.32
C GLU A 151 29.73 -7.86 1.46
N PHE A 152 29.65 -7.00 0.44
CA PHE A 152 28.63 -5.97 0.36
C PHE A 152 27.35 -6.53 -0.25
N LYS A 153 26.19 -6.29 0.39
CA LYS A 153 24.90 -6.74 -0.13
C LYS A 153 23.77 -5.79 0.26
N LEU A 154 22.97 -5.35 -0.70
CA LEU A 154 21.63 -4.82 -0.43
C LEU A 154 20.73 -5.99 -0.02
N ILE A 155 20.31 -6.03 1.25
CA ILE A 155 19.41 -7.06 1.78
C ILE A 155 18.00 -6.82 1.24
N GLN A 156 17.46 -5.63 1.49
CA GLN A 156 16.09 -5.29 1.13
C GLN A 156 15.84 -3.78 1.19
N ILE A 157 14.90 -3.32 0.37
CA ILE A 157 14.27 -2.01 0.50
C ILE A 157 12.91 -2.24 1.16
N LEU A 158 12.77 -1.79 2.39
CA LEU A 158 11.55 -1.90 3.18
C LEU A 158 10.72 -0.62 3.03
N PRO A 159 9.39 -0.71 3.16
CA PRO A 159 8.53 0.47 3.08
C PRO A 159 8.79 1.42 4.27
N TYR A 160 8.01 2.48 4.38
CA TYR A 160 8.06 3.35 5.55
C TYR A 160 7.73 2.57 6.83
N GLY A 161 8.58 2.74 7.85
CA GLY A 161 8.44 2.07 9.14
C GLY A 161 9.63 2.35 10.04
N TYR A 162 9.78 1.54 11.07
CA TYR A 162 10.85 1.64 12.06
C TYR A 162 11.29 0.25 12.53
N PHE A 163 12.46 0.19 13.16
CA PHE A 163 13.00 -1.04 13.72
C PHE A 163 12.80 -1.06 15.23
N GLU A 164 12.49 -2.23 15.77
CA GLU A 164 12.29 -2.46 17.20
C GLU A 164 12.62 -3.93 17.50
N ASP A 165 13.20 -4.21 18.67
CA ASP A 165 13.39 -5.57 19.18
C ASP A 165 12.09 -6.02 19.85
N VAL A 166 11.20 -6.64 19.08
CA VAL A 166 9.79 -6.87 19.47
C VAL A 166 9.67 -8.03 20.46
N ASP A 167 10.48 -9.07 20.30
CA ASP A 167 10.47 -10.25 21.17
C ASP A 167 11.64 -10.30 22.17
N HIS A 168 12.47 -9.26 22.20
CA HIS A 168 13.58 -9.08 23.14
C HIS A 168 14.68 -10.15 22.98
N ASP A 169 14.90 -10.63 21.75
CA ASP A 169 15.95 -11.58 21.42
C ASP A 169 17.27 -10.90 20.97
N GLY A 170 17.24 -9.58 20.80
CA GLY A 170 18.37 -8.75 20.37
C GLY A 170 18.52 -8.63 18.85
N ILE A 171 17.64 -9.24 18.07
CA ILE A 171 17.49 -9.06 16.62
C ILE A 171 16.38 -8.03 16.41
N LEU A 172 16.55 -7.13 15.43
CA LEU A 172 15.55 -6.10 15.21
C LEU A 172 14.51 -6.56 14.19
N GLU A 173 13.24 -6.54 14.60
CA GLU A 173 12.10 -6.58 13.70
C GLU A 173 11.91 -5.23 13.01
N PHE A 174 11.21 -5.26 11.88
CA PHE A 174 10.77 -4.09 11.18
C PHE A 174 9.25 -3.93 11.25
N ILE A 175 8.79 -2.82 11.81
CA ILE A 175 7.38 -2.47 11.95
C ILE A 175 6.99 -1.47 10.87
N THR A 176 5.92 -1.80 10.13
CA THR A 176 5.30 -0.92 9.13
C THR A 176 3.77 -0.95 9.26
N LEU A 177 3.08 -0.26 8.37
CA LEU A 177 1.64 0.00 8.46
C LEU A 177 0.90 -0.49 7.21
N ASP A 178 -0.23 -1.15 7.40
CA ASP A 178 -1.16 -1.45 6.32
C ASP A 178 -2.00 -0.21 5.97
N ARG A 179 -1.56 0.49 4.93
CA ARG A 179 -2.19 1.73 4.45
C ARG A 179 -3.48 1.52 3.65
N ASN A 180 -3.96 0.29 3.52
CA ASN A 180 -5.13 -0.02 2.70
C ASN A 180 -6.36 0.81 3.09
N PHE A 181 -6.55 1.12 4.37
CA PHE A 181 -7.73 1.85 4.88
C PHE A 181 -7.60 3.38 4.89
N ILE A 182 -6.50 3.94 4.36
CA ILE A 182 -6.37 5.39 4.21
C ILE A 182 -7.53 5.94 3.35
N PHE A 183 -8.20 6.97 3.87
CA PHE A 183 -9.36 7.65 3.30
C PHE A 183 -10.64 6.82 3.15
N TRP A 184 -10.67 5.56 3.61
CA TRP A 184 -11.90 4.76 3.52
C TRP A 184 -12.91 5.25 4.55
N HIS A 185 -13.87 6.06 4.12
CA HIS A 185 -14.85 6.74 5.00
C HIS A 185 -14.19 7.48 6.18
N ALA A 186 -13.00 8.04 5.98
CA ALA A 186 -12.23 8.73 7.00
C ALA A 186 -11.42 9.87 6.38
N CYS A 187 -11.02 10.86 7.18
CA CYS A 187 -9.97 11.78 6.79
C CYS A 187 -8.60 11.07 6.95
N HIS A 188 -7.53 11.66 6.40
CA HIS A 188 -6.18 11.06 6.51
C HIS A 188 -5.80 10.78 7.97
N ALA A 189 -5.94 11.78 8.84
CA ALA A 189 -5.57 11.68 10.26
C ALA A 189 -6.45 10.72 11.06
N GLY A 190 -7.69 10.49 10.62
CA GLY A 190 -8.63 9.56 11.25
C GLY A 190 -8.68 8.18 10.60
N SER A 191 -7.81 7.90 9.63
CA SER A 191 -7.73 6.61 8.97
C SER A 191 -6.92 5.63 9.81
N PRO A 192 -7.41 4.40 10.05
CA PRO A 192 -6.64 3.41 10.78
C PRO A 192 -5.47 2.89 9.95
N LEU A 193 -4.39 2.57 10.63
CA LEU A 193 -3.12 2.10 10.07
C LEU A 193 -2.66 0.87 10.88
N PRO A 194 -3.22 -0.32 10.62
CA PRO A 194 -2.87 -1.51 11.37
C PRO A 194 -1.39 -1.85 11.20
N GLU A 195 -0.72 -2.20 12.29
CA GLU A 195 0.71 -2.52 12.29
C GLU A 195 0.98 -3.89 11.65
N LEU A 196 2.12 -3.99 11.00
CA LEU A 196 2.67 -5.20 10.40
C LEU A 196 4.08 -5.39 10.94
N VAL A 197 4.39 -6.59 11.42
CA VAL A 197 5.72 -6.92 11.94
C VAL A 197 6.44 -7.81 10.93
N TYR A 198 7.69 -7.48 10.63
CA TYR A 198 8.59 -8.27 9.82
C TYR A 198 9.76 -8.72 10.69
N SER A 199 10.07 -10.02 10.67
CA SER A 199 11.29 -10.56 11.29
C SER A 199 12.32 -10.91 10.21
N TYR A 200 13.61 -10.81 10.51
CA TYR A 200 14.67 -11.25 9.60
C TYR A 200 14.77 -12.77 9.56
N GLN A 201 14.58 -13.38 8.39
CA GLN A 201 14.65 -14.83 8.21
C GLN A 201 15.24 -15.17 6.85
N ASN A 202 16.23 -16.07 6.83
CA ASN A 202 16.84 -16.59 5.61
C ASN A 202 17.33 -15.48 4.66
N GLY A 203 17.99 -14.46 5.20
CA GLY A 203 18.62 -13.39 4.41
C GLY A 203 17.66 -12.28 3.93
N SER A 204 16.45 -12.17 4.50
CA SER A 204 15.45 -11.16 4.13
C SER A 204 14.46 -10.91 5.27
N TYR A 205 13.86 -9.73 5.34
CA TYR A 205 12.75 -9.44 6.25
C TYR A 205 11.45 -9.99 5.69
N ARG A 206 10.72 -10.76 6.51
CA ARG A 206 9.46 -11.40 6.13
C ARG A 206 8.39 -11.11 7.17
N LEU A 207 7.15 -10.93 6.70
CA LEU A 207 5.98 -10.77 7.58
C LEU A 207 5.94 -11.91 8.60
N SER A 208 5.79 -11.55 9.87
CA SER A 208 5.75 -12.47 11.00
C SER A 208 4.44 -12.28 11.78
N PRO A 209 3.34 -12.94 11.35
CA PRO A 209 2.05 -12.87 12.05
C PRO A 209 2.14 -13.29 13.53
N ALA A 210 3.08 -14.19 13.87
CA ALA A 210 3.30 -14.63 15.24
C ALA A 210 3.71 -13.46 16.16
N LEU A 211 4.56 -12.55 15.66
CA LEU A 211 5.01 -11.36 16.40
C LEU A 211 4.01 -10.21 16.36
N MET A 212 2.93 -10.32 15.57
CA MET A 212 1.84 -9.34 15.55
C MET A 212 0.82 -9.58 16.68
N TYR A 213 0.85 -10.75 17.31
CA TYR A 213 -0.11 -11.10 18.36
C TYR A 213 0.04 -10.18 19.57
N LYS A 214 -1.07 -9.56 19.98
CA LYS A 214 -1.17 -8.77 21.21
C LYS A 214 -2.29 -9.38 22.08
N PRO A 215 -2.25 -9.30 23.41
CA PRO A 215 -3.38 -9.74 24.23
C PRO A 215 -4.65 -8.92 23.92
N LEU A 216 -5.82 -9.49 24.21
CA LEU A 216 -7.07 -8.73 24.12
C LEU A 216 -7.03 -7.50 25.04
N PRO A 217 -7.67 -6.39 24.66
CA PRO A 217 -7.92 -5.27 25.56
C PRO A 217 -8.65 -5.75 26.82
N THR A 218 -8.39 -5.10 27.95
CA THR A 218 -9.14 -5.36 29.17
C THR A 218 -10.61 -5.00 28.98
N ALA A 219 -11.50 -5.63 29.77
CA ALA A 219 -12.94 -5.33 29.71
C ALA A 219 -13.25 -3.84 29.93
N GLN A 220 -12.47 -3.16 30.79
CA GLN A 220 -12.61 -1.73 31.06
C GLN A 220 -12.22 -0.88 29.84
N GLU A 221 -11.15 -1.25 29.14
CA GLU A 221 -10.72 -0.56 27.91
C GLU A 221 -11.74 -0.76 26.78
N GLU A 222 -12.27 -1.97 26.62
CA GLU A 222 -13.32 -2.26 25.65
C GLU A 222 -14.60 -1.46 25.98
N GLU A 223 -15.07 -1.47 27.22
CA GLU A 223 -16.27 -0.72 27.63
C GLU A 223 -16.11 0.78 27.39
N LYS A 224 -14.93 1.34 27.70
CA LYS A 224 -14.62 2.74 27.42
C LYS A 224 -14.67 3.04 25.93
N ALA A 225 -14.08 2.20 25.09
CA ALA A 225 -14.10 2.36 23.63
C ALA A 225 -15.53 2.30 23.08
N ILE A 226 -16.33 1.31 23.51
CA ILE A 226 -17.75 1.17 23.13
C ILE A 226 -18.54 2.42 23.50
N MET A 227 -18.36 2.94 24.72
CA MET A 227 -19.06 4.14 25.18
C MET A 227 -18.69 5.37 24.34
N GLN A 228 -17.39 5.58 24.08
CA GLN A 228 -16.90 6.70 23.27
C GLN A 228 -17.47 6.65 21.85
N ILE A 229 -17.45 5.48 21.21
CA ILE A 229 -17.97 5.28 19.85
C ILE A 229 -19.47 5.53 19.80
N LYS A 230 -20.24 4.96 20.74
CA LYS A 230 -21.70 5.16 20.79
C LYS A 230 -22.07 6.63 20.97
N ASN A 231 -21.36 7.35 21.85
CA ASN A 231 -21.56 8.79 22.03
C ASN A 231 -21.27 9.56 20.74
N TYR A 232 -20.18 9.22 20.04
CA TYR A 232 -19.83 9.88 18.78
C TYR A 232 -20.84 9.58 17.66
N ILE A 233 -21.38 8.35 17.59
CA ILE A 233 -22.47 8.02 16.66
C ILE A 233 -23.69 8.90 16.93
N THR A 234 -24.11 9.03 18.20
CA THR A 234 -25.24 9.88 18.59
C THR A 234 -24.99 11.34 18.17
N GLU A 235 -23.79 11.88 18.41
CA GLU A 235 -23.44 13.25 18.02
C GLU A 235 -23.50 13.44 16.48
N CYS A 236 -22.98 12.48 15.71
CA CYS A 236 -23.07 12.50 14.25
C CYS A 236 -24.53 12.44 13.76
N GLU A 237 -25.37 11.62 14.41
CA GLU A 237 -26.79 11.51 14.11
C GLU A 237 -27.54 12.82 14.38
N GLU A 238 -27.35 13.41 15.56
CA GLU A 238 -27.99 14.68 15.97
C GLU A 238 -27.60 15.84 15.06
N ARG A 239 -26.34 15.89 14.62
CA ARG A 239 -25.84 16.93 13.71
C ARG A 239 -26.12 16.65 12.24
N GLY A 240 -26.49 15.42 11.89
CA GLY A 240 -26.55 14.96 10.50
C GLY A 240 -25.20 15.02 9.79
N TRP A 241 -24.09 14.87 10.52
CA TRP A 241 -22.73 15.01 9.98
C TRP A 241 -22.34 13.75 9.19
N LYS A 242 -22.14 13.90 7.88
CA LYS A 242 -21.87 12.80 6.94
C LYS A 242 -20.47 12.85 6.30
N ASP A 243 -19.58 13.71 6.78
CA ASP A 243 -18.20 13.71 6.28
C ASP A 243 -17.37 12.68 7.01
N HIS A 244 -16.54 11.92 6.27
CA HIS A 244 -15.58 10.99 6.86
C HIS A 244 -16.22 9.99 7.81
N ILE A 245 -17.39 9.47 7.41
CA ILE A 245 -18.18 8.50 8.15
C ILE A 245 -18.85 7.54 7.17
N TRP A 246 -18.95 6.26 7.53
CA TRP A 246 -19.74 5.33 6.74
C TRP A 246 -21.22 5.60 7.03
N TYR A 247 -21.99 5.87 5.97
CA TYR A 247 -23.39 6.27 6.08
C TYR A 247 -24.29 5.42 5.19
N TYR A 248 -25.38 4.89 5.77
CA TYR A 248 -26.41 4.19 5.02
C TYR A 248 -27.78 4.35 5.66
N LYS A 249 -28.75 4.94 4.95
CA LYS A 249 -30.17 5.05 5.37
C LYS A 249 -30.37 5.48 6.83
N GLY A 250 -29.63 6.50 7.27
CA GLY A 250 -29.74 7.03 8.64
C GLY A 250 -28.90 6.29 9.68
N THR A 251 -28.07 5.35 9.26
CA THR A 251 -27.04 4.70 10.08
C THR A 251 -25.71 5.41 9.88
N TYR A 252 -25.04 5.76 10.97
CA TYR A 252 -23.75 6.47 10.98
C TYR A 252 -22.72 5.59 11.70
N ILE A 253 -21.64 5.24 11.02
CA ILE A 253 -20.58 4.36 11.56
C ILE A 253 -19.23 5.07 11.38
N PRO A 254 -18.61 5.57 12.46
CA PRO A 254 -17.34 6.30 12.40
C PRO A 254 -16.14 5.37 12.28
N SER A 255 -15.00 5.94 11.85
CA SER A 255 -13.76 5.17 11.64
C SER A 255 -13.21 4.47 12.86
N LEU A 256 -13.55 4.97 14.05
CA LEU A 256 -13.25 4.33 15.33
C LEU A 256 -13.77 2.88 15.40
N VAL A 257 -14.88 2.56 14.72
CA VAL A 257 -15.43 1.19 14.71
C VAL A 257 -14.48 0.24 14.00
N TRP A 258 -14.11 0.52 12.75
CA TRP A 258 -13.21 -0.39 12.03
C TRP A 258 -11.75 -0.24 12.43
N SER A 259 -11.34 0.88 13.03
CA SER A 259 -10.03 0.99 13.68
C SER A 259 -9.90 -0.09 14.76
N TYR A 260 -10.85 -0.16 15.69
CA TYR A 260 -10.84 -1.15 16.76
C TYR A 260 -10.96 -2.59 16.24
N MET A 261 -11.81 -2.80 15.22
CA MET A 261 -11.90 -4.11 14.56
C MET A 261 -10.58 -4.53 13.90
N LEU A 262 -9.88 -3.61 13.24
CA LEU A 262 -8.60 -3.89 12.61
C LEU A 262 -7.51 -4.16 13.63
N ASP A 263 -7.48 -3.44 14.75
CA ASP A 263 -6.55 -3.72 15.86
C ASP A 263 -6.73 -5.15 16.36
N LEU A 264 -7.98 -5.57 16.62
CA LEU A 264 -8.31 -6.94 17.01
C LEU A 264 -7.94 -7.96 15.91
N LEU A 265 -8.24 -7.67 14.65
CA LEU A 265 -7.95 -8.57 13.54
C LEU A 265 -6.45 -8.81 13.34
N TYR A 266 -5.66 -7.73 13.31
CA TYR A 266 -4.23 -7.79 13.05
C TYR A 266 -3.45 -8.31 14.26
N SER A 267 -4.05 -8.26 15.46
CA SER A 267 -3.52 -8.87 16.67
C SER A 267 -4.01 -10.30 16.95
N GLY A 268 -4.76 -10.92 16.02
CA GLY A 268 -5.14 -12.34 16.11
C GLY A 268 -6.39 -12.64 16.95
N HIS A 269 -7.35 -11.71 16.98
CA HIS A 269 -8.65 -11.81 17.66
C HIS A 269 -9.84 -11.60 16.69
N PRO A 270 -9.96 -12.44 15.66
CA PRO A 270 -10.98 -12.30 14.62
C PRO A 270 -12.41 -12.49 15.14
N LEU A 271 -12.64 -13.35 16.13
CA LEU A 271 -13.97 -13.57 16.70
C LEU A 271 -14.44 -12.32 17.45
N GLU A 272 -13.58 -11.77 18.28
CA GLU A 272 -13.82 -10.58 19.10
C GLU A 272 -14.04 -9.35 18.20
N ALA A 273 -13.31 -9.23 17.08
CA ALA A 273 -13.54 -8.17 16.11
C ALA A 273 -14.97 -8.19 15.54
N ARG A 274 -15.53 -9.38 15.27
CA ARG A 274 -16.92 -9.53 14.81
C ARG A 274 -17.92 -9.23 15.92
N GLN A 275 -17.66 -9.71 17.14
CA GLN A 275 -18.51 -9.46 18.30
C GLN A 275 -18.54 -7.98 18.67
N PHE A 276 -17.41 -7.29 18.58
CA PHE A 276 -17.30 -5.87 18.82
C PHE A 276 -18.23 -5.07 17.89
N LEU A 277 -18.23 -5.39 16.59
CA LEU A 277 -19.17 -4.79 15.64
C LEU A 277 -20.64 -4.96 16.09
N ASP A 278 -21.01 -6.12 16.62
CA ASP A 278 -22.36 -6.33 17.15
C ASP A 278 -22.68 -5.47 18.37
N LYS A 279 -21.70 -5.29 19.27
CA LYS A 279 -21.86 -4.48 20.49
C LYS A 279 -22.03 -2.98 20.18
N VAL A 280 -21.32 -2.46 19.19
CA VAL A 280 -21.33 -1.02 18.84
C VAL A 280 -22.39 -0.62 17.83
N TRP A 281 -22.88 -1.56 17.02
CA TRP A 281 -23.88 -1.25 16.01
C TRP A 281 -25.13 -0.63 16.66
N PRO A 282 -25.63 0.51 16.16
CA PRO A 282 -26.80 1.14 16.78
C PRO A 282 -28.05 0.26 16.65
N GLN A 283 -28.86 0.21 17.71
CA GLN A 283 -30.06 -0.63 17.75
C GLN A 283 -31.05 -0.24 16.63
N ASP A 284 -31.66 -1.26 16.03
CA ASP A 284 -32.68 -1.14 14.96
C ASP A 284 -32.24 -0.37 13.71
N LYS A 285 -30.95 -0.07 13.55
CA LYS A 285 -30.41 0.61 12.36
C LYS A 285 -30.02 -0.38 11.26
N PRO A 286 -30.39 -0.11 9.98
CA PRO A 286 -30.07 -0.99 8.87
C PRO A 286 -28.60 -0.91 8.45
N GLY A 287 -28.15 -1.91 7.68
CA GLY A 287 -26.91 -1.83 6.91
C GLY A 287 -25.69 -2.52 7.51
N LYS A 288 -25.84 -3.25 8.62
CA LYS A 288 -24.73 -3.99 9.26
C LYS A 288 -24.02 -4.93 8.29
N GLU A 289 -24.80 -5.75 7.58
CA GLU A 289 -24.25 -6.70 6.62
C GLU A 289 -23.63 -6.02 5.40
N LEU A 290 -24.19 -4.88 4.96
CA LEU A 290 -23.61 -4.09 3.88
C LEU A 290 -22.26 -3.49 4.29
N PHE A 291 -22.20 -2.92 5.50
CA PHE A 291 -20.95 -2.42 6.08
C PHE A 291 -19.92 -3.53 6.17
N LEU A 292 -20.29 -4.69 6.72
CA LEU A 292 -19.39 -5.83 6.87
C LEU A 292 -18.90 -6.33 5.50
N PHE A 293 -19.78 -6.39 4.50
CA PHE A 293 -19.42 -6.72 3.13
C PHE A 293 -18.41 -5.71 2.55
N ASN A 294 -18.67 -4.40 2.66
CA ASN A 294 -17.76 -3.36 2.19
C ASN A 294 -16.41 -3.38 2.93
N PHE A 295 -16.44 -3.60 4.24
CA PHE A 295 -15.25 -3.74 5.07
C PHE A 295 -14.40 -4.93 4.64
N LYS A 296 -15.00 -6.11 4.44
CA LYS A 296 -14.28 -7.30 3.96
C LYS A 296 -13.75 -7.13 2.54
N GLU A 297 -14.51 -6.50 1.64
CA GLU A 297 -14.01 -6.14 0.30
C GLU A 297 -12.78 -5.25 0.40
N LYS A 298 -12.83 -4.23 1.25
CA LYS A 298 -11.71 -3.33 1.49
C LYS A 298 -10.53 -4.10 2.07
N LEU A 299 -10.74 -4.87 3.13
CA LEU A 299 -9.73 -5.70 3.80
C LEU A 299 -9.02 -6.65 2.82
N ASN A 300 -9.76 -7.31 1.93
CA ASN A 300 -9.21 -8.24 0.94
C ASN A 300 -8.46 -7.56 -0.23
N ARG A 301 -8.54 -6.23 -0.37
CA ARG A 301 -7.67 -5.47 -1.28
C ARG A 301 -6.27 -5.27 -0.71
N SER A 302 -6.08 -5.42 0.59
CA SER A 302 -4.75 -5.36 1.19
C SER A 302 -3.89 -6.55 0.73
N ASN A 303 -2.75 -6.23 0.13
CA ASN A 303 -1.72 -7.22 -0.20
C ASN A 303 -1.09 -7.83 1.06
N TYR A 304 -1.15 -7.14 2.20
CA TYR A 304 -0.62 -7.63 3.47
C TYR A 304 -1.61 -8.55 4.16
N TRP A 305 -2.87 -8.12 4.30
CA TRP A 305 -3.92 -8.93 4.91
C TRP A 305 -4.00 -10.33 4.28
N ARG A 306 -4.02 -10.38 2.95
CA ARG A 306 -4.06 -11.64 2.18
C ARG A 306 -2.90 -12.59 2.47
N LYS A 307 -1.76 -12.08 2.95
CA LYS A 307 -0.57 -12.89 3.30
C LYS A 307 -0.58 -13.35 4.75
N ILE A 308 -1.22 -12.61 5.65
CA ILE A 308 -1.17 -12.85 7.10
C ILE A 308 -2.45 -13.48 7.67
N SER A 309 -3.61 -13.29 7.03
CA SER A 309 -4.91 -13.62 7.61
C SER A 309 -5.03 -15.09 8.01
N GLU A 310 -4.53 -16.01 7.18
CA GLU A 310 -4.56 -17.44 7.46
C GLU A 310 -3.79 -17.82 8.73
N ALA A 311 -2.69 -17.11 9.04
CA ALA A 311 -1.90 -17.34 10.24
C ALA A 311 -2.51 -16.68 11.49
N LEU A 312 -3.37 -15.67 11.30
CA LEU A 312 -4.04 -14.97 12.39
C LEU A 312 -5.36 -15.64 12.79
N TYR A 313 -5.90 -16.55 11.97
CA TYR A 313 -7.04 -17.39 12.33
C TYR A 313 -6.56 -18.61 13.12
N LYS A 314 -7.06 -18.76 14.35
CA LYS A 314 -6.79 -19.89 15.24
C LYS A 314 -7.78 -21.04 15.02
N THR A 315 -8.99 -20.75 14.56
CA THR A 315 -10.02 -21.77 14.33
C THR A 315 -10.69 -21.68 12.96
N PRO A 316 -11.25 -22.79 12.42
CA PRO A 316 -12.03 -22.77 11.18
C PRO A 316 -13.24 -21.83 11.23
N GLU A 317 -13.87 -21.67 12.40
CA GLU A 317 -15.01 -20.79 12.60
C GLU A 317 -14.62 -19.33 12.39
N GLU A 318 -13.48 -18.90 12.93
CA GLU A 318 -12.95 -17.55 12.72
C GLU A 318 -12.71 -17.26 11.24
N LYS A 319 -12.10 -18.21 10.53
CA LYS A 319 -11.88 -18.11 9.08
C LYS A 319 -13.20 -17.97 8.32
N GLU A 320 -14.21 -18.74 8.70
CA GLU A 320 -15.53 -18.71 8.04
C GLU A 320 -16.29 -17.39 8.29
N ILE A 321 -16.09 -16.74 9.45
CA ILE A 321 -16.63 -15.41 9.75
C ILE A 321 -16.08 -14.37 8.77
N TRP A 322 -14.79 -14.41 8.45
CA TRP A 322 -14.10 -13.38 7.66
C TRP A 322 -14.04 -13.65 6.17
N LYS A 323 -14.45 -14.84 5.73
CA LYS A 323 -14.61 -15.16 4.33
C LYS A 323 -15.59 -14.20 3.64
N MET A 324 -15.28 -13.85 2.39
CA MET A 324 -16.21 -13.14 1.52
C MET A 324 -17.42 -14.03 1.20
N LYS A 325 -18.60 -13.49 1.46
CA LYS A 325 -19.90 -14.07 1.11
C LYS A 325 -20.71 -13.03 0.37
N ASP A 326 -21.70 -13.47 -0.39
CA ASP A 326 -22.64 -12.56 -1.05
C ASP A 326 -23.69 -11.98 -0.05
N GLU A 327 -23.63 -12.37 1.22
CA GLU A 327 -24.45 -11.78 2.30
C GLU A 327 -24.17 -10.27 2.42
N GLY A 328 -25.22 -9.45 2.34
CA GLY A 328 -25.11 -7.99 2.37
C GLY A 328 -24.54 -7.36 1.08
N LYS A 329 -24.21 -8.16 0.07
CA LYS A 329 -23.72 -7.67 -1.22
C LYS A 329 -24.80 -6.84 -1.95
N PRO A 330 -24.44 -5.68 -2.50
CA PRO A 330 -25.36 -4.91 -3.34
C PRO A 330 -25.77 -5.67 -4.61
N GLU A 331 -27.04 -5.56 -5.01
CA GLU A 331 -27.66 -6.35 -6.11
C GLU A 331 -27.18 -5.99 -7.53
N GLY A 332 -26.09 -5.25 -7.67
CA GLY A 332 -25.55 -4.91 -8.97
C GLY A 332 -24.38 -3.94 -8.92
N TYR A 333 -23.88 -3.65 -10.12
CA TYR A 333 -22.84 -2.68 -10.34
C TYR A 333 -23.29 -1.63 -11.36
N GLY A 334 -22.84 -0.40 -11.17
CA GLY A 334 -22.93 0.71 -12.11
C GLY A 334 -21.55 1.20 -12.56
N GLN A 335 -21.59 2.19 -13.44
CA GLN A 335 -20.46 2.96 -13.93
C GLN A 335 -20.78 4.43 -13.74
N LEU A 336 -19.77 5.22 -13.36
CA LEU A 336 -19.87 6.67 -13.22
C LEU A 336 -18.76 7.33 -14.04
N THR A 337 -19.13 8.08 -15.06
CA THR A 337 -18.21 8.92 -15.83
C THR A 337 -18.28 10.35 -15.29
N ILE A 338 -17.14 10.90 -14.94
CA ILE A 338 -17.00 12.19 -14.25
C ILE A 338 -16.13 13.09 -15.12
N THR A 339 -16.68 14.24 -15.52
CA THR A 339 -16.03 15.27 -16.35
C THR A 339 -16.22 16.63 -15.72
N SER A 340 -15.30 17.58 -15.95
CA SER A 340 -15.43 18.97 -15.46
C SER A 340 -14.98 19.97 -16.52
N THR A 341 -15.36 21.24 -16.35
CA THR A 341 -14.85 22.36 -17.15
C THR A 341 -14.47 23.51 -16.21
N PRO A 342 -13.17 23.87 -16.09
CA PRO A 342 -12.01 23.26 -16.77
C PRO A 342 -11.78 21.79 -16.35
N GLU A 343 -11.07 21.04 -17.19
CA GLU A 343 -10.60 19.69 -16.85
C GLU A 343 -9.53 19.72 -15.75
N GLY A 344 -9.27 18.58 -15.11
CA GLY A 344 -8.21 18.44 -14.11
C GLY A 344 -8.67 18.61 -12.66
N ALA A 345 -9.98 18.70 -12.39
CA ALA A 345 -10.52 18.73 -11.03
C ALA A 345 -10.22 17.41 -10.31
N SER A 346 -9.75 17.47 -9.06
CA SER A 346 -9.49 16.30 -8.22
C SER A 346 -10.80 15.62 -7.83
N ILE A 347 -10.85 14.29 -7.94
CA ILE A 347 -12.03 13.46 -7.70
C ILE A 347 -11.84 12.67 -6.41
N TYR A 348 -12.82 12.78 -5.52
CA TYR A 348 -12.95 11.95 -4.33
C TYR A 348 -14.26 11.18 -4.40
N PHE A 349 -14.20 9.86 -4.26
CA PHE A 349 -15.35 8.96 -4.29
C PHE A 349 -15.38 8.14 -3.00
N ASP A 350 -16.45 8.28 -2.22
CA ASP A 350 -16.57 7.77 -0.86
C ASP A 350 -15.38 8.18 0.03
N ASP A 351 -15.05 9.48 -0.04
CA ASP A 351 -13.91 10.16 0.60
C ASP A 351 -12.51 9.72 0.13
N GLU A 352 -12.41 8.64 -0.67
CA GLU A 352 -11.15 8.20 -1.26
C GLU A 352 -10.77 9.00 -2.50
N PRO A 353 -9.52 9.50 -2.63
CA PRO A 353 -9.04 10.12 -3.86
C PRO A 353 -8.98 9.07 -4.98
N LYS A 354 -9.57 9.39 -6.14
CA LYS A 354 -9.60 8.49 -7.31
C LYS A 354 -8.80 9.00 -8.52
N GLY A 355 -8.41 10.26 -8.53
CA GLY A 355 -7.66 10.87 -9.64
C GLY A 355 -8.21 12.25 -10.00
N ARG A 356 -8.14 12.61 -11.28
CA ARG A 356 -8.62 13.90 -11.80
C ARG A 356 -9.60 13.68 -12.97
N THR A 357 -10.47 14.65 -13.23
CA THR A 357 -11.35 14.64 -14.40
C THR A 357 -10.57 14.81 -15.71
N PRO A 358 -10.97 14.15 -16.81
CA PRO A 358 -12.04 13.16 -16.90
C PRO A 358 -11.65 11.77 -16.36
N LEU A 359 -12.55 11.12 -15.61
CA LEU A 359 -12.34 9.76 -15.09
C LEU A 359 -13.62 8.94 -15.18
N THR A 360 -13.50 7.66 -15.53
CA THR A 360 -14.61 6.71 -15.47
C THR A 360 -14.36 5.65 -14.40
N LEU A 361 -15.22 5.62 -13.39
CA LEU A 361 -15.24 4.61 -12.34
C LEU A 361 -16.17 3.47 -12.77
N THR A 362 -15.64 2.24 -12.80
CA THR A 362 -16.41 1.03 -13.15
C THR A 362 -16.60 0.13 -11.94
N LYS A 363 -17.60 -0.77 -11.98
CA LYS A 363 -17.88 -1.73 -10.90
C LYS A 363 -18.17 -1.03 -9.56
N ILE A 364 -18.92 0.06 -9.63
CA ILE A 364 -19.43 0.75 -8.44
C ILE A 364 -20.65 -0.02 -7.96
N PHE A 365 -20.71 -0.43 -6.70
CA PHE A 365 -21.90 -1.10 -6.19
C PHE A 365 -23.15 -0.23 -6.33
N VAL A 366 -24.32 -0.82 -6.54
CA VAL A 366 -25.56 -0.03 -6.51
C VAL A 366 -25.83 0.42 -5.08
N GLY A 367 -25.95 1.73 -4.86
CA GLY A 367 -26.19 2.28 -3.53
C GLY A 367 -25.92 3.77 -3.42
N PRO A 368 -26.08 4.35 -2.22
CA PRO A 368 -25.66 5.72 -1.96
C PRO A 368 -24.14 5.83 -2.01
N HIS A 369 -23.64 6.83 -2.73
CA HIS A 369 -22.22 7.16 -2.84
C HIS A 369 -22.00 8.65 -2.65
N LYS A 370 -20.83 9.02 -2.14
CA LYS A 370 -20.41 10.42 -2.00
C LYS A 370 -19.41 10.76 -3.09
N LEU A 371 -19.72 11.78 -3.89
CA LEU A 371 -18.79 12.34 -4.88
C LEU A 371 -18.44 13.77 -4.48
N LYS A 372 -17.14 14.07 -4.37
CA LYS A 372 -16.62 15.42 -4.18
C LYS A 372 -15.63 15.74 -5.31
N LEU A 373 -15.74 16.96 -5.84
CA LEU A 373 -14.81 17.53 -6.81
C LEU A 373 -14.11 18.73 -6.17
N ASP A 374 -12.81 18.85 -6.42
CA ASP A 374 -12.01 19.96 -5.91
C ASP A 374 -11.16 20.55 -7.06
N SER A 375 -11.40 21.82 -7.37
CA SER A 375 -10.59 22.57 -8.33
C SER A 375 -9.36 23.09 -7.60
N SER A 376 -8.28 22.31 -7.66
CA SER A 376 -6.97 22.68 -7.12
C SER A 376 -6.41 23.91 -7.83
#